data_AF-A0A7W0RH62-F1
#
_entry.id   AF-A0A7W0RH62-F1
#
_cell.length_a   1.000
_cell.length_b   1.000
_cell.length_c   1.000
_cell.angle_alpha   90.00
_cell.angle_beta   90.00
_cell.angle_gamma   90.00
#
_symmetry.space_group_name_H-M   'P 1'
#
loop_
_entity.id
_entity.type
_entity.pdbx_description
1 polymer ?
#
loop_
_entity_poly.entity_id
_entity_poly.type
_entity_poly.pdbx_seq_one_letter_code
_entity_poly.pdbx_strand_id
1 'polypeptide(L)'
;DAVVEALEAGIDARGATIDDFRHADGARGSFQDRFLVHLREGEPCTRCGTTIRKLRAAGRGTYVCERCQPRPRPRRARPGTPAG
;
A
#
# COMPACT_ATOMS: atom_id res chain seq x y z
N ASP A 1 -5.40 -11.66 -8.78
CA ASP A 1 -6.02 -10.75 -7.80
C ASP A 1 -4.88 -10.11 -7.02
N ALA A 2 -4.82 -8.79 -6.96
CA ALA A 2 -3.65 -8.05 -6.48
C ALA A 2 -3.28 -8.38 -5.02
N VAL A 3 -4.24 -8.80 -4.20
CA VAL A 3 -3.96 -9.23 -2.81
C VAL A 3 -3.19 -10.54 -2.79
N VAL A 4 -3.66 -11.55 -3.51
CA VAL A 4 -3.03 -12.88 -3.56
C VAL A 4 -1.63 -12.78 -4.15
N GLU A 5 -1.48 -12.08 -5.28
CA GLU A 5 -0.19 -11.88 -5.95
C GLU A 5 0.84 -11.18 -5.05
N ALA A 6 0.41 -10.18 -4.27
CA ALA A 6 1.29 -9.48 -3.35
C ALA A 6 1.73 -10.36 -2.17
N LEU A 7 0.83 -11.21 -1.67
CA LEU A 7 1.14 -12.13 -0.58
C LEU A 7 2.08 -13.25 -1.03
N GLU A 8 1.84 -13.84 -2.20
CA GLU A 8 2.71 -14.86 -2.81
C GLU A 8 4.12 -14.30 -3.04
N ALA A 9 4.23 -13.12 -3.67
CA ALA A 9 5.52 -12.47 -3.87
C ALA A 9 6.23 -12.12 -2.55
N GLY A 10 5.47 -11.84 -1.49
CA GLY A 10 5.97 -11.64 -0.14
C GLY A 10 6.53 -12.93 0.48
N ILE A 11 5.82 -14.05 0.33
CA ILE A 11 6.27 -15.37 0.79
C ILE A 11 7.56 -15.78 0.09
N ASP A 12 7.63 -15.62 -1.24
CA ASP A 12 8.82 -15.93 -2.04
C ASP A 12 10.04 -15.11 -1.60
N ALA A 13 9.82 -13.86 -1.19
CA ALA A 13 10.86 -12.96 -0.69
C ALA A 13 11.18 -13.15 0.81
N ARG A 14 10.58 -14.15 1.46
CA ARG A 14 10.65 -14.43 2.91
C ARG A 14 10.20 -13.25 3.77
N GLY A 15 9.13 -12.58 3.36
CA GLY A 15 8.55 -11.42 4.03
C GLY A 15 9.38 -10.15 3.86
N ALA A 16 8.98 -9.10 4.58
CA ALA A 16 9.70 -7.83 4.65
C ALA A 16 10.35 -7.65 6.02
N THR A 17 11.60 -7.20 6.04
CA THR A 17 12.28 -6.74 7.25
C THR A 17 12.51 -5.25 7.16
N ILE A 18 11.60 -4.48 7.76
CA ILE A 18 11.63 -3.01 7.75
C ILE A 18 12.49 -2.50 8.91
N ASP A 19 12.08 -2.78 10.15
CA ASP A 19 12.76 -2.33 11.36
C ASP A 19 13.57 -3.49 11.99
N ASP A 20 13.08 -4.02 13.10
CA ASP A 20 13.76 -4.99 13.95
C ASP A 20 13.37 -6.45 13.68
N PHE A 21 12.31 -6.72 12.91
CA PHE A 21 11.87 -8.08 12.60
C PHE A 21 12.99 -8.94 12.00
N ARG A 22 13.18 -10.15 12.52
CA ARG A 22 14.10 -11.17 11.98
C ARG A 22 13.42 -12.53 12.04
N HIS A 23 13.82 -13.44 11.15
CA HIS A 23 13.44 -14.85 11.23
C HIS A 23 14.10 -15.52 12.45
N ALA A 24 13.62 -16.71 12.83
CA ALA A 24 14.11 -17.43 14.01
C ALA A 24 15.62 -17.79 13.93
N ASP A 25 16.13 -17.94 12.71
CA ASP A 25 17.55 -18.16 12.39
C ASP A 25 18.36 -16.85 12.27
N GLY A 26 17.72 -15.70 12.50
CA GLY A 26 18.31 -14.37 12.37
C GLY A 26 18.28 -13.79 10.95
N ALA A 27 17.78 -14.52 9.95
CA ALA A 27 17.71 -14.04 8.58
C ALA A 27 16.74 -12.86 8.40
N ARG A 28 16.92 -12.09 7.32
CA ARG A 28 16.03 -10.99 6.92
C ARG A 28 15.19 -11.37 5.71
N GLY A 29 13.95 -10.89 5.70
CA GLY A 29 13.13 -10.84 4.49
C GLY A 29 13.58 -9.71 3.55
N SER A 30 13.22 -9.83 2.28
CA SER A 30 13.63 -8.90 1.21
C SER A 30 12.47 -8.18 0.52
N PHE A 31 11.22 -8.43 0.92
CA PHE A 31 10.07 -7.90 0.19
C PHE A 31 9.95 -6.38 0.23
N GLN A 32 10.56 -5.71 1.22
CA GLN A 32 10.61 -4.24 1.28
C GLN A 32 11.27 -3.61 0.04
N ASP A 33 12.20 -4.32 -0.60
CA ASP A 33 12.90 -3.84 -1.80
C ASP A 33 11.96 -3.80 -3.02
N ARG A 34 10.79 -4.44 -2.92
CA ARG A 34 9.75 -4.50 -3.96
C ARG A 34 8.56 -3.60 -3.68
N PHE A 35 8.58 -2.79 -2.61
CA PHE A 35 7.45 -1.92 -2.28
C PHE A 35 7.19 -0.90 -3.38
N LEU A 36 5.96 -0.90 -3.91
CA LEU A 36 5.55 0.09 -4.90
C LEU A 36 5.34 1.48 -4.27
N VAL A 37 4.84 1.54 -3.03
CA VAL A 37 4.50 2.80 -2.35
C VAL A 37 4.89 2.85 -0.86
N HIS A 38 4.94 1.72 -0.15
CA HIS A 38 5.18 1.71 1.30
C HIS A 38 6.61 2.18 1.63
N LEU A 39 6.75 3.08 2.61
CA LEU A 39 8.01 3.75 3.01
C LEU A 39 8.66 4.64 1.94
N ARG A 40 7.98 4.90 0.83
CA ARG A 40 8.50 5.70 -0.28
C ARG A 40 7.92 7.12 -0.32
N GLU A 41 7.54 7.67 0.84
CA GLU A 41 7.01 9.03 0.91
C GLU A 41 8.01 10.05 0.34
N GLY A 42 7.54 10.94 -0.52
CA GLY A 42 8.40 11.92 -1.20
C GLY A 42 9.10 11.40 -2.46
N GLU A 43 9.15 10.08 -2.68
CA GLU A 43 9.71 9.50 -3.90
C GLU A 43 8.73 9.51 -5.08
N PRO A 44 9.22 9.43 -6.32
CA PRO A 44 8.38 9.25 -7.50
C PRO A 44 7.73 7.84 -7.52
N CYS A 45 6.43 7.80 -7.83
CA CYS A 45 5.72 6.56 -8.11
C CYS A 45 6.38 5.80 -9.27
N THR A 46 6.68 4.51 -9.06
CA THR A 46 7.32 3.64 -10.06
C THR A 46 6.50 3.46 -11.34
N ARG A 47 5.19 3.74 -11.30
CA ARG A 47 4.30 3.63 -12.46
C ARG A 47 4.11 4.93 -13.24
N CYS A 48 4.04 6.08 -12.57
CA CYS A 48 3.60 7.33 -13.22
C CYS A 48 4.41 8.58 -12.86
N GLY A 49 5.43 8.46 -12.00
CA GLY A 49 6.29 9.57 -11.59
C GLY A 49 5.68 10.54 -10.58
N THR A 50 4.36 10.52 -10.34
CA THR A 50 3.75 11.36 -9.30
C THR A 50 4.33 11.04 -7.92
N THR A 51 4.65 12.06 -7.13
CA THR A 51 5.18 11.90 -5.78
C THR A 51 4.24 11.10 -4.89
N ILE A 52 4.78 10.09 -4.19
CA ILE A 52 4.04 9.30 -3.20
C ILE A 52 3.77 10.14 -1.96
N ARG A 53 2.54 10.02 -1.44
CA ARG A 53 2.07 10.68 -0.22
C ARG A 53 1.85 9.68 0.90
N LYS A 54 2.15 10.08 2.13
CA LYS A 54 1.73 9.38 3.34
C LYS A 54 0.52 10.10 3.94
N LEU A 55 -0.52 9.32 4.23
CA LEU A 55 -1.76 9.76 4.87
C LEU A 55 -1.87 9.09 6.24
N ARG A 56 -2.75 9.62 7.10
CA ARG A 56 -3.23 8.91 8.28
C ARG A 56 -4.67 8.45 8.03
N ALA A 57 -4.89 7.14 8.06
CA ALA A 57 -6.21 6.54 7.91
C ALA A 57 -6.52 5.70 9.15
N ALA A 58 -7.57 6.05 9.89
CA ALA A 58 -7.97 5.38 11.14
C ALA A 58 -6.77 5.16 12.11
N GLY A 59 -5.91 6.17 12.26
CA GLY A 59 -4.73 6.11 13.12
C GLY A 59 -3.50 5.42 12.51
N ARG A 60 -3.61 4.76 11.35
CA ARG A 60 -2.49 4.08 10.68
C ARG A 60 -1.88 4.93 9.58
N GLY A 61 -0.55 4.88 9.45
CA GLY A 61 0.15 5.50 8.32
C GLY A 61 -0.08 4.70 7.04
N THR A 62 -0.54 5.36 5.98
CA THR A 62 -0.89 4.75 4.70
C THR A 62 -0.18 5.48 3.56
N TYR A 63 0.54 4.77 2.71
CA TYR A 63 1.24 5.34 1.55
C TYR A 63 0.41 5.14 0.29
N VAL A 64 0.35 6.16 -0.57
CA VAL A 64 -0.50 6.14 -1.77
C VAL A 64 0.07 7.01 -2.89
N CYS A 65 -0.13 6.58 -4.14
CA CYS A 65 -0.02 7.44 -5.31
C CYS A 65 -1.41 7.98 -5.66
N GLU A 66 -1.69 9.26 -5.42
CA GLU A 66 -3.03 9.84 -5.66
C GLU A 66 -3.45 9.84 -7.15
N ARG A 67 -2.49 9.69 -8.08
CA ARG A 67 -2.78 9.55 -9.51
C ARG A 67 -3.15 8.12 -9.90
N CYS A 68 -2.42 7.12 -9.41
CA CYS A 68 -2.68 5.71 -9.75
C CYS A 68 -3.80 5.08 -8.89
N GLN A 69 -4.00 5.60 -7.68
CA GLN A 69 -5.01 5.15 -6.71
C GLN A 69 -5.90 6.35 -6.37
N PRO A 70 -6.79 6.77 -7.29
CA PRO A 70 -7.68 7.89 -7.06
C PRO A 70 -8.60 7.60 -5.88
N ARG A 71 -8.93 8.66 -5.11
CA ARG A 71 -9.91 8.54 -4.02
C ARG A 71 -11.21 7.95 -4.58
N PRO A 72 -11.84 6.97 -3.89
CA PRO A 72 -13.15 6.48 -4.29
C PRO A 72 -14.10 7.65 -4.44
N ARG A 73 -14.74 7.78 -5.60
CA ARG A 73 -15.76 8.83 -5.79
C ARG A 73 -16.88 8.55 -4.80
N PRO A 74 -17.40 9.57 -4.10
CA PRO A 74 -18.62 9.36 -3.31
C PRO A 74 -19.66 8.77 -4.25
N ARG A 75 -20.26 7.65 -3.85
CA ARG A 75 -21.38 7.09 -4.62
C ARG A 75 -22.43 8.19 -4.69
N ARG A 76 -22.75 8.66 -5.89
CA ARG A 76 -23.89 9.57 -6.07
C ARG A 76 -25.10 8.87 -5.44
N ALA A 77 -25.80 9.56 -4.55
CA ALA A 77 -27.07 9.07 -4.04
C ALA A 77 -27.94 8.70 -5.25
N ARG A 78 -28.46 7.47 -5.27
CA ARG A 78 -29.39 7.05 -6.32
C ARG A 78 -30.60 7.97 -6.20
N PRO A 79 -31.05 8.68 -7.25
CA PRO A 79 -32.29 9.45 -7.15
C PRO A 79 -33.41 8.48 -6.77
N GLY A 80 -34.08 8.72 -5.63
CA GLY A 80 -35.26 7.96 -5.21
C GLY A 80 -35.13 7.01 -4.00
N THR A 81 -34.06 7.07 -3.20
CA THR A 81 -34.09 6.43 -1.86
C THR A 81 -34.60 7.44 -0.83
N PRO A 82 -35.80 7.25 -0.25
CA PRO A 82 -36.26 8.14 0.81
C PRO A 82 -35.35 7.99 2.03
N ALA A 83 -34.94 9.13 2.60
CA ALA A 83 -34.35 9.17 3.93
C ALA A 83 -35.45 8.76 4.93
N GLY A 84 -35.23 7.64 5.61
CA GLY A 84 -36.00 7.29 6.81
C GLY A 84 -35.56 8.13 8.00
#